data_AF-A0A6D2IPA4-F1
#
_entry.id   AF-A0A6D2IPA4-F1
#
_cell.length_a   1.000
_cell.length_b   1.000
_cell.length_c   1.000
_cell.angle_alpha   90.00
_cell.angle_beta   90.00
_cell.angle_gamma   90.00
#
_symmetry.space_group_name_H-M   'P 1'
#
loop_
_entity.id
_entity.type
_entity.pdbx_description
1 polymer ?
#
loop_
_entity_poly.entity_id
_entity_poly.type
_entity_poly.pdbx_seq_one_letter_code
_entity_poly.pdbx_strand_id
1 'polypeptide(L)'
;MYSSSSTSKRLVLVPVLAIQLLLVRSVSSLNMTNAYLNHKCMDSQGKYKPGSKYEQDLKDIIGSIALSSNFTSGYEMMSLGKGPSYVSVTLLCRGDSHGPNCRQCYATSQAELRRRCPKMKGGIIWYDQCFLVFSGISYFGKIDYDNNLWMSNAKKFSADNYSNTEWTTLIGNLTTIATDEKNSKDTSTMYAAGERRLGRKKLYGMVQCMPDISSRACAECVKHEILHFQECLFFKKGARVLGMSCNFRTPRFGPYLGRGGHTTSPYTQRYVLEHDQCVSQPQMHGKSREEDGGDKDGGEGDNDEEDVVLEDPSPSVSLRKHKDGFISLSYGEPPNSVAIVFQCRGDSYGPNCQSCYTTAVAALRQRCPSNKAGIIWYDQCFLNIGTTETPVQPTDYENTFSMHNRNDVRSDKVSFNKKTRDFLTGLMPKALKRDAINYVYYAAGETILGANKIYAMVQCAQNAEQCKACLESSIRELSKCCDGKQGARVYLGRSCNVRYELYPFLRTQKDV
;
A
#
# COMPACT_ATOMS: atom_id res chain seq x y z
N MET A 1 -94.82 -17.04 9.55
CA MET A 1 -94.57 -17.46 8.15
C MET A 1 -93.29 -16.77 7.67
N TYR A 2 -92.40 -17.51 7.00
CA TYR A 2 -91.23 -17.15 6.14
C TYR A 2 -90.81 -15.67 5.99
N SER A 3 -89.56 -15.26 5.75
CA SER A 3 -88.19 -15.82 5.69
C SER A 3 -87.31 -14.67 5.14
N SER A 4 -86.05 -14.53 5.60
CA SER A 4 -84.89 -13.89 4.94
C SER A 4 -84.99 -12.41 4.51
N SER A 5 -83.95 -11.57 4.53
CA SER A 5 -82.51 -11.82 4.34
C SER A 5 -81.63 -10.73 4.96
N SER A 6 -80.46 -11.18 5.39
CA SER A 6 -79.22 -10.47 5.73
C SER A 6 -78.80 -9.36 4.74
N THR A 7 -78.22 -8.27 5.26
CA THR A 7 -76.89 -7.82 4.79
C THR A 7 -76.22 -6.86 5.78
N SER A 8 -74.98 -7.23 6.10
CA SER A 8 -74.08 -6.68 7.11
C SER A 8 -73.43 -5.36 6.65
N LYS A 9 -73.61 -4.28 7.43
CA LYS A 9 -72.83 -3.04 7.32
C LYS A 9 -71.54 -3.15 8.14
N ARG A 10 -70.56 -3.94 7.70
CA ARG A 10 -69.20 -3.91 8.25
C ARG A 10 -68.19 -4.41 7.21
N LEU A 11 -67.76 -3.54 6.29
CA LEU A 11 -66.64 -3.83 5.39
C LEU A 11 -66.15 -2.57 4.64
N VAL A 12 -65.75 -1.51 5.34
CA VAL A 12 -65.02 -0.38 4.69
C VAL A 12 -63.78 0.08 5.46
N LEU A 13 -63.53 -0.38 6.69
CA LEU A 13 -62.32 0.01 7.45
C LEU A 13 -61.13 -0.95 7.31
N VAL A 14 -61.32 -2.14 6.74
CA VAL A 14 -60.23 -3.11 6.53
C VAL A 14 -59.31 -2.78 5.33
N PRO A 15 -59.76 -2.20 4.19
CA PRO A 15 -58.87 -2.01 3.05
C PRO A 15 -57.86 -0.87 3.28
N VAL A 16 -58.17 0.13 4.11
CA VAL A 16 -57.26 1.26 4.35
C VAL A 16 -56.06 0.86 5.23
N LEU A 17 -56.28 -0.01 6.23
CA LEU A 17 -55.19 -0.59 7.03
C LEU A 17 -54.36 -1.61 6.21
N ALA A 18 -55.00 -2.37 5.33
CA ALA A 18 -54.29 -3.29 4.43
C ALA A 18 -53.41 -2.57 3.40
N ILE A 19 -53.85 -1.40 2.88
CA ILE A 19 -53.07 -0.60 1.93
C ILE A 19 -51.87 0.09 2.60
N GLN A 20 -51.97 0.48 3.88
CA GLN A 20 -50.79 0.99 4.62
C GLN A 20 -49.79 -0.12 4.97
N LEU A 21 -50.24 -1.36 5.20
CA LEU A 21 -49.36 -2.53 5.35
C LEU A 21 -48.69 -2.97 4.03
N LEU A 22 -49.29 -2.65 2.87
CA LEU A 22 -48.70 -2.89 1.54
C LEU A 22 -47.69 -1.81 1.09
N LEU A 23 -47.56 -0.70 1.83
CA LEU A 23 -46.53 0.33 1.62
C LEU A 23 -45.30 0.14 2.51
N VAL A 24 -45.33 -0.79 3.46
CA VAL A 24 -44.09 -1.38 3.98
C VAL A 24 -43.53 -2.20 2.84
N ARG A 25 -42.64 -1.59 2.04
CA ARG A 25 -41.78 -2.35 1.13
C ARG A 25 -41.21 -3.49 1.96
N SER A 26 -41.68 -4.70 1.68
CA SER A 26 -41.03 -5.92 2.10
C SER A 26 -39.62 -5.85 1.54
N VAL A 27 -38.69 -5.29 2.32
CA VAL A 27 -37.28 -5.55 2.15
C VAL A 27 -37.21 -7.03 2.48
N SER A 28 -37.31 -7.86 1.44
CA SER A 28 -37.04 -9.27 1.54
C SER A 28 -35.75 -9.37 2.34
N SER A 29 -35.80 -10.01 3.51
CA SER A 29 -34.64 -10.24 4.35
C SER A 29 -33.59 -10.90 3.47
N LEU A 30 -32.65 -10.09 3.00
CA LEU A 30 -31.58 -10.52 2.11
C LEU A 30 -30.78 -11.55 2.91
N ASN A 31 -30.64 -12.75 2.36
CA ASN A 31 -29.75 -13.77 2.92
C ASN A 31 -28.33 -13.18 2.92
N MET A 32 -27.94 -12.60 4.05
CA MET A 32 -26.76 -11.78 4.18
C MET A 32 -25.56 -12.72 4.34
N THR A 33 -24.98 -13.17 3.23
CA THR A 33 -23.86 -14.10 3.28
C THR A 33 -22.64 -13.41 3.89
N ASN A 34 -22.15 -13.94 5.01
CA ASN A 34 -20.87 -13.58 5.60
C ASN A 34 -19.72 -14.13 4.74
N ALA A 35 -19.52 -13.56 3.55
CA ALA A 35 -18.53 -14.05 2.61
C ALA A 35 -17.12 -13.64 3.04
N TYR A 36 -16.21 -14.61 3.07
CA TYR A 36 -14.78 -14.38 3.28
C TYR A 36 -14.23 -13.50 2.16
N LEU A 37 -13.47 -12.47 2.50
CA LEU A 37 -12.83 -11.58 1.53
C LEU A 37 -11.34 -11.81 1.47
N ASN A 38 -10.63 -11.61 2.58
CA ASN A 38 -9.19 -11.78 2.66
C ASN A 38 -8.72 -11.84 4.12
N HIS A 39 -7.42 -12.09 4.31
CA HIS A 39 -6.75 -11.99 5.61
C HIS A 39 -5.28 -11.58 5.41
N LYS A 40 -4.66 -11.05 6.46
CA LYS A 40 -3.23 -10.76 6.52
C LYS A 40 -2.70 -11.15 7.89
N CYS A 41 -1.59 -11.88 7.92
CA CYS A 41 -0.82 -12.11 9.13
C CYS A 41 0.23 -11.01 9.25
N MET A 42 0.37 -10.40 10.43
CA MET A 42 1.29 -9.28 10.65
C MET A 42 2.64 -9.83 11.10
N ASP A 43 3.45 -10.28 10.13
CA ASP A 43 4.76 -10.89 10.41
C ASP A 43 5.73 -9.98 11.15
N SER A 44 5.61 -8.66 10.95
CA SER A 44 6.37 -7.63 11.66
C SER A 44 6.17 -7.66 13.19
N GLN A 45 5.06 -8.20 13.68
CA GLN A 45 4.80 -8.34 15.12
C GLN A 45 5.36 -9.65 15.70
N GLY A 46 5.83 -10.57 14.85
CA GLY A 46 6.41 -11.84 15.24
C GLY A 46 5.39 -12.87 15.75
N LYS A 47 5.92 -13.94 16.34
CA LYS A 47 5.14 -15.07 16.89
C LYS A 47 5.19 -15.08 18.41
N TYR A 48 4.10 -15.49 19.06
CA TYR A 48 4.10 -15.75 20.50
C TYR A 48 4.44 -17.22 20.81
N LYS A 49 4.97 -17.46 22.00
CA LYS A 49 5.29 -18.83 22.48
C LYS A 49 4.02 -19.51 23.02
N PRO A 50 3.80 -20.81 22.75
CA PRO A 50 2.70 -21.55 23.37
C PRO A 50 2.74 -21.46 24.90
N GLY A 51 1.59 -21.24 25.52
CA GLY A 51 1.45 -21.07 26.97
C GLY A 51 1.91 -19.70 27.50
N SER A 52 2.37 -18.80 26.64
CA SER A 52 2.77 -17.45 27.06
C SER A 52 1.59 -16.63 27.57
N LYS A 53 1.88 -15.62 28.39
CA LYS A 53 0.87 -14.66 28.86
C LYS A 53 0.11 -13.99 27.71
N TYR A 54 0.79 -13.68 26.60
CA TYR A 54 0.14 -13.12 25.41
C TYR A 54 -0.95 -14.05 24.85
N GLU A 55 -0.69 -15.37 24.80
CA GLU A 55 -1.68 -16.33 24.30
C GLU A 55 -2.90 -16.43 25.23
N GLN A 56 -2.67 -16.40 26.55
CA GLN A 56 -3.73 -16.40 27.55
C GLN A 56 -4.58 -15.13 27.44
N ASP A 57 -3.94 -13.95 27.46
CA ASP A 57 -4.62 -12.66 27.34
C ASP A 57 -5.41 -12.55 26.03
N LEU A 58 -4.88 -13.06 24.90
CA LEU A 58 -5.59 -13.11 23.63
C LEU A 58 -6.84 -14.00 23.70
N LYS A 59 -6.73 -15.18 24.34
CA LYS A 59 -7.87 -16.10 24.53
C LYS A 59 -8.95 -15.47 25.40
N ASP A 60 -8.56 -14.77 26.46
CA ASP A 60 -9.47 -14.13 27.41
C ASP A 60 -10.23 -12.96 26.79
N ILE A 61 -9.55 -12.10 26.01
CA ILE A 61 -10.22 -11.02 25.28
C ILE A 61 -11.21 -11.59 24.27
N ILE A 62 -10.79 -12.60 23.50
CA ILE A 62 -11.66 -13.21 22.50
C ILE A 62 -12.92 -13.79 23.17
N GLY A 63 -12.77 -14.50 24.29
CA GLY A 63 -13.91 -14.97 25.07
C GLY A 63 -14.80 -13.83 25.57
N SER A 64 -14.20 -12.74 26.05
CA SER A 64 -14.92 -11.57 26.56
C SER A 64 -15.73 -10.86 25.47
N ILE A 65 -15.16 -10.66 24.28
CA ILE A 65 -15.88 -10.07 23.13
C ILE A 65 -17.04 -10.98 22.73
N ALA A 66 -16.86 -12.31 22.72
CA ALA A 66 -17.95 -13.24 22.41
C ALA A 66 -19.15 -13.12 23.36
N LEU A 67 -18.92 -12.72 24.60
CA LEU A 67 -19.97 -12.53 25.62
C LEU A 67 -20.51 -11.11 25.69
N SER A 68 -19.89 -10.15 24.99
CA SER A 68 -20.29 -8.74 24.99
C SER A 68 -21.72 -8.54 24.46
N SER A 69 -22.43 -7.56 25.01
CA SER A 69 -23.72 -7.05 24.52
C SER A 69 -23.56 -5.99 23.42
N ASN A 70 -22.33 -5.51 23.17
CA ASN A 70 -22.02 -4.46 22.19
C ASN A 70 -22.03 -4.92 20.73
N PHE A 71 -22.40 -6.17 20.42
CA PHE A 71 -22.77 -6.53 19.04
C PHE A 71 -23.94 -5.68 18.51
N THR A 72 -24.67 -5.00 19.39
CA THR A 72 -25.70 -4.02 19.05
C THR A 72 -25.11 -2.77 18.37
N SER A 73 -23.95 -2.28 18.81
CA SER A 73 -23.27 -1.12 18.22
C SER A 73 -22.43 -1.49 16.99
N GLY A 74 -22.07 -2.77 16.83
CA GLY A 74 -21.29 -3.25 15.70
C GLY A 74 -19.79 -2.91 15.79
N TYR A 75 -19.32 -2.41 16.92
CA TYR A 75 -17.90 -2.15 17.18
C TYR A 75 -17.53 -2.57 18.60
N GLU A 76 -16.40 -3.25 18.74
CA GLU A 76 -15.85 -3.63 20.04
C GLU A 76 -14.32 -3.58 19.96
N MET A 77 -13.68 -2.98 20.96
CA MET A 77 -12.23 -2.97 21.09
C MET A 77 -11.87 -3.23 22.55
N MET A 78 -11.12 -4.29 22.78
CA MET A 78 -10.61 -4.65 24.10
C MET A 78 -9.09 -4.80 24.02
N SER A 79 -8.42 -4.47 25.12
CA SER A 79 -6.98 -4.72 25.26
C SER A 79 -6.63 -5.18 26.66
N LEU A 80 -5.59 -6.02 26.76
CA LEU A 80 -5.05 -6.55 28.00
C LEU A 80 -3.53 -6.58 27.95
N GLY A 81 -2.92 -6.66 29.12
CA GLY A 81 -1.48 -6.81 29.27
C GLY A 81 -0.70 -5.50 29.07
N LYS A 82 0.62 -5.60 29.23
CA LYS A 82 1.59 -4.52 29.03
C LYS A 82 2.87 -5.07 28.39
N GLY A 83 3.64 -4.21 27.73
CA GLY A 83 4.92 -4.58 27.10
C GLY A 83 4.78 -5.78 26.16
N PRO A 84 5.60 -6.84 26.29
CA PRO A 84 5.60 -7.98 25.36
C PRO A 84 4.34 -8.85 25.41
N SER A 85 3.50 -8.67 26.43
CA SER A 85 2.20 -9.34 26.63
C SER A 85 1.00 -8.50 26.19
N TYR A 86 1.21 -7.24 25.80
CA TYR A 86 0.12 -6.38 25.34
C TYR A 86 -0.58 -7.01 24.14
N VAL A 87 -1.90 -7.10 24.20
CA VAL A 87 -2.75 -7.57 23.11
C VAL A 87 -3.98 -6.69 23.02
N SER A 88 -4.36 -6.36 21.80
CA SER A 88 -5.62 -5.70 21.46
C SER A 88 -6.39 -6.58 20.48
N VAL A 89 -7.72 -6.57 20.61
CA VAL A 89 -8.62 -7.21 19.66
C VAL A 89 -9.71 -6.20 19.31
N THR A 90 -9.87 -5.95 18.01
CA THR A 90 -10.86 -5.02 17.47
C THR A 90 -11.76 -5.74 16.49
N LEU A 91 -13.06 -5.66 16.74
CA LEU A 91 -14.13 -6.08 15.83
C LEU A 91 -14.82 -4.85 15.30
N LEU A 92 -14.93 -4.74 13.98
CA LEU A 92 -15.83 -3.78 13.34
C LEU A 92 -16.74 -4.50 12.36
N CYS A 93 -18.03 -4.50 12.68
CA CYS A 93 -19.08 -4.92 11.79
C CYS A 93 -19.50 -3.78 10.86
N ARG A 94 -20.03 -4.15 9.70
CA ARG A 94 -20.57 -3.17 8.74
C ARG A 94 -21.71 -2.40 9.42
N GLY A 95 -21.81 -1.09 9.17
CA GLY A 95 -22.78 -0.26 9.91
C GLY A 95 -24.26 -0.67 9.79
N ASP A 96 -24.61 -1.44 8.76
CA ASP A 96 -25.93 -2.06 8.53
C ASP A 96 -26.02 -3.53 9.01
N SER A 97 -24.98 -4.05 9.67
CA SER A 97 -24.89 -5.42 10.19
C SER A 97 -24.68 -5.40 11.70
N HIS A 98 -25.78 -5.42 12.46
CA HIS A 98 -25.80 -5.39 13.93
C HIS A 98 -26.40 -6.67 14.52
N GLY A 99 -26.25 -6.84 15.84
CA GLY A 99 -26.86 -7.90 16.63
C GLY A 99 -26.40 -9.31 16.20
N PRO A 100 -27.32 -10.24 15.89
CA PRO A 100 -26.98 -11.62 15.54
C PRO A 100 -26.03 -11.75 14.34
N ASN A 101 -26.17 -10.87 13.34
CA ASN A 101 -25.34 -10.90 12.13
C ASN A 101 -23.88 -10.56 12.44
N CYS A 102 -23.67 -9.53 13.26
CA CYS A 102 -22.35 -9.13 13.73
C CYS A 102 -21.71 -10.23 14.59
N ARG A 103 -22.48 -10.83 15.50
CA ARG A 103 -22.06 -11.95 16.35
C ARG A 103 -21.62 -13.18 15.54
N GLN A 104 -22.41 -13.55 14.53
CA GLN A 104 -22.06 -14.67 13.65
C GLN A 104 -20.78 -14.38 12.85
N CYS A 105 -20.62 -13.14 12.37
CA CYS A 105 -19.42 -12.72 11.66
C CYS A 105 -18.18 -12.80 12.54
N TYR A 106 -18.29 -12.35 13.80
CA TYR A 106 -17.22 -12.44 14.78
C TYR A 106 -16.80 -13.89 15.05
N ALA A 107 -17.75 -14.78 15.37
CA ALA A 107 -17.46 -16.18 15.66
C ALA A 107 -16.72 -16.86 14.49
N THR A 108 -17.16 -16.59 13.26
CA THR A 108 -16.51 -17.11 12.04
C THR A 108 -15.10 -16.52 11.87
N SER A 109 -14.96 -15.21 12.05
CA SER A 109 -13.70 -14.48 11.85
C SER A 109 -12.63 -14.89 12.86
N GLN A 110 -13.01 -15.03 14.13
CA GLN A 110 -12.13 -15.49 15.20
C GLN A 110 -11.56 -16.87 14.91
N ALA A 111 -12.42 -17.85 14.59
CA ALA A 111 -11.98 -19.21 14.30
C ALA A 111 -11.04 -19.26 13.08
N GLU A 112 -11.42 -18.59 11.99
CA GLU A 112 -10.64 -18.61 10.74
C GLU A 112 -9.33 -17.81 10.84
N LEU A 113 -9.31 -16.68 11.53
CA LEU A 113 -8.08 -15.90 11.68
C LEU A 113 -7.04 -16.67 12.50
N ARG A 114 -7.46 -17.37 13.56
CA ARG A 114 -6.59 -18.25 14.34
C ARG A 114 -6.04 -19.42 13.52
N ARG A 115 -6.87 -20.01 12.66
CA ARG A 115 -6.48 -21.10 11.75
C ARG A 115 -5.46 -20.64 10.70
N ARG A 116 -5.65 -19.43 10.17
CA ARG A 116 -4.85 -18.90 9.06
C ARG A 116 -3.56 -18.21 9.49
N CYS A 117 -3.56 -17.58 10.66
CA CYS A 117 -2.39 -16.93 11.27
C CYS A 117 -1.98 -17.66 12.55
N PRO A 118 -1.49 -18.91 12.45
CA PRO A 118 -1.14 -19.69 13.63
C PRO A 118 0.03 -19.06 14.38
N LYS A 119 -0.13 -18.87 15.69
CA LYS A 119 0.90 -18.35 16.61
C LYS A 119 1.38 -16.91 16.36
N MET A 120 0.72 -16.16 15.47
CA MET A 120 1.10 -14.78 15.18
C MET A 120 0.64 -13.82 16.28
N LYS A 121 1.44 -12.78 16.58
CA LYS A 121 1.04 -11.69 17.48
C LYS A 121 0.17 -10.63 16.82
N GLY A 122 0.04 -10.65 15.50
CA GLY A 122 -0.88 -9.77 14.80
C GLY A 122 -1.50 -10.45 13.59
N GLY A 123 -2.76 -10.12 13.33
CA GLY A 123 -3.49 -10.65 12.20
C GLY A 123 -4.83 -9.96 12.03
N ILE A 124 -5.24 -9.79 10.78
CA ILE A 124 -6.52 -9.19 10.39
C ILE A 124 -7.22 -10.10 9.38
N ILE A 125 -8.53 -10.26 9.52
CA ILE A 125 -9.39 -10.97 8.58
C ILE A 125 -10.58 -10.11 8.23
N TRP A 126 -10.91 -10.06 6.93
CA TRP A 126 -12.06 -9.34 6.42
C TRP A 126 -13.10 -10.29 5.85
N TYR A 127 -14.33 -10.07 6.28
CA TYR A 127 -15.54 -10.62 5.72
C TYR A 127 -16.43 -9.49 5.19
N ASP A 128 -17.46 -9.83 4.41
CA ASP A 128 -18.39 -8.82 3.87
C ASP A 128 -19.18 -8.07 4.95
N GLN A 129 -19.33 -8.67 6.14
CA GLN A 129 -20.14 -8.14 7.24
C GLN A 129 -19.32 -7.60 8.41
N CYS A 130 -18.04 -7.96 8.51
CA CYS A 130 -17.16 -7.46 9.55
C CYS A 130 -15.69 -7.69 9.20
N PHE A 131 -14.79 -7.05 9.92
CA PHE A 131 -13.44 -7.53 10.05
C PHE A 131 -13.08 -7.69 11.52
N LEU A 132 -12.11 -8.57 11.77
CA LEU A 132 -11.53 -8.82 13.08
C LEU A 132 -10.02 -8.66 12.97
N VAL A 133 -9.44 -7.90 13.89
CA VAL A 133 -8.00 -7.78 14.06
C VAL A 133 -7.62 -8.13 15.48
N PHE A 134 -6.51 -8.84 15.64
CA PHE A 134 -5.76 -8.84 16.89
C PHE A 134 -4.35 -8.31 16.62
N SER A 135 -3.78 -7.62 17.60
CA SER A 135 -2.48 -6.97 17.46
C SER A 135 -1.75 -6.89 18.80
N GLY A 136 -0.45 -7.13 18.78
CA GLY A 136 0.47 -6.86 19.88
C GLY A 136 0.92 -5.40 19.97
N ILE A 137 0.36 -4.51 19.14
CA ILE A 137 0.63 -3.07 19.09
C ILE A 137 -0.70 -2.31 19.16
N SER A 138 -0.71 -1.18 19.88
CA SER A 138 -1.88 -0.30 19.97
C SER A 138 -2.02 0.58 18.73
N TYR A 139 -3.18 0.47 18.08
CA TYR A 139 -3.60 1.31 16.96
C TYR A 139 -4.63 2.38 17.35
N PHE A 140 -4.96 2.49 18.65
CA PHE A 140 -6.00 3.39 19.13
C PHE A 140 -5.76 4.83 18.68
N GLY A 141 -6.72 5.40 17.96
CA GLY A 141 -6.66 6.77 17.46
C GLY A 141 -5.62 7.04 16.38
N LYS A 142 -5.03 5.99 15.78
CA LYS A 142 -4.03 6.09 14.72
C LYS A 142 -4.57 5.51 13.41
N ILE A 143 -4.17 6.12 12.30
CA ILE A 143 -4.45 5.58 10.97
C ILE A 143 -3.43 4.49 10.66
N ASP A 144 -3.93 3.32 10.29
CA ASP A 144 -3.13 2.22 9.76
C ASP A 144 -3.14 2.28 8.25
N TYR A 145 -1.96 2.50 7.68
CA TYR A 145 -1.70 2.55 6.24
C TYR A 145 -1.12 1.22 5.71
N ASP A 146 -0.66 0.34 6.60
CA ASP A 146 0.10 -0.85 6.21
C ASP A 146 -0.80 -2.08 6.01
N ASN A 147 -1.95 -2.12 6.69
CA ASN A 147 -2.89 -3.25 6.62
C ASN A 147 -4.12 -2.97 5.78
N ASN A 148 -3.90 -2.39 4.60
CA ASN A 148 -4.97 -2.06 3.66
C ASN A 148 -4.81 -2.84 2.35
N LEU A 149 -5.92 -3.20 1.72
CA LEU A 149 -5.93 -3.90 0.43
C LEU A 149 -7.15 -3.51 -0.40
N TRP A 150 -7.05 -3.71 -1.70
CA TRP A 150 -8.15 -3.42 -2.62
C TRP A 150 -8.67 -4.70 -3.30
N MET A 151 -9.91 -4.61 -3.77
CA MET A 151 -10.53 -5.62 -4.63
C MET A 151 -11.36 -4.87 -5.68
N SER A 152 -11.17 -5.18 -6.96
CA SER A 152 -11.99 -4.57 -8.02
C SER A 152 -12.41 -5.58 -9.07
N ASN A 153 -13.52 -5.26 -9.72
CA ASN A 153 -14.04 -6.10 -10.80
C ASN A 153 -13.14 -6.00 -12.03
N ALA A 154 -12.92 -7.12 -12.71
CA ALA A 154 -12.22 -7.13 -14.00
C ALA A 154 -12.93 -6.29 -15.08
N LYS A 155 -14.27 -6.15 -15.00
CA LYS A 155 -15.08 -5.43 -15.98
C LYS A 155 -14.95 -3.91 -15.81
N LYS A 156 -14.48 -3.25 -16.85
CA LYS A 156 -14.41 -1.79 -16.94
C LYS A 156 -15.72 -1.15 -17.39
N PHE A 157 -15.91 0.13 -17.07
CA PHE A 157 -16.94 0.96 -17.70
C PHE A 157 -16.61 1.25 -19.18
N SER A 158 -17.63 1.53 -19.99
CA SER A 158 -17.40 2.20 -21.28
C SER A 158 -16.99 3.64 -21.00
N ALA A 159 -16.03 4.19 -21.75
CA ALA A 159 -15.48 5.53 -21.54
C ALA A 159 -16.57 6.61 -21.44
N ASP A 160 -17.66 6.47 -22.21
CA ASP A 160 -18.73 7.46 -22.32
C ASP A 160 -19.69 7.51 -21.12
N ASN A 161 -19.61 6.56 -20.18
CA ASN A 161 -20.59 6.41 -19.08
C ASN A 161 -20.00 6.55 -17.68
N TYR A 162 -18.73 6.94 -17.55
CA TYR A 162 -18.04 6.93 -16.27
C TYR A 162 -17.18 8.19 -16.05
N SER A 163 -17.33 8.77 -14.87
CA SER A 163 -16.61 9.96 -14.43
C SER A 163 -15.94 9.64 -13.10
N ASN A 164 -14.60 9.78 -13.05
CA ASN A 164 -13.85 9.69 -11.80
C ASN A 164 -14.30 10.77 -10.81
N THR A 165 -14.68 11.95 -11.32
CA THR A 165 -15.20 13.03 -10.50
C THR A 165 -16.47 12.60 -9.77
N GLU A 166 -17.45 12.04 -10.47
CA GLU A 166 -18.71 11.58 -9.84
C GLU A 166 -18.48 10.47 -8.81
N TRP A 167 -17.52 9.56 -9.06
CA TRP A 167 -17.15 8.51 -8.12
C TRP A 167 -16.50 9.09 -6.86
N THR A 168 -15.50 9.96 -7.03
CA THR A 168 -14.78 10.60 -5.92
C THR A 168 -15.71 11.51 -5.12
N THR A 169 -16.64 12.21 -5.77
CA THR A 169 -17.64 13.02 -5.06
C THR A 169 -18.63 12.16 -4.28
N LEU A 170 -19.05 10.99 -4.80
CA LEU A 170 -19.89 10.08 -4.01
C LEU A 170 -19.16 9.63 -2.74
N ILE A 171 -17.92 9.13 -2.87
CA ILE A 171 -17.15 8.68 -1.72
C ILE A 171 -16.88 9.83 -0.75
N GLY A 172 -16.49 11.01 -1.23
CA GLY A 172 -16.29 12.21 -0.40
C GLY A 172 -17.55 12.62 0.36
N ASN A 173 -18.71 12.67 -0.30
CA ASN A 173 -19.99 12.98 0.35
C ASN A 173 -20.34 11.94 1.43
N LEU A 174 -20.14 10.65 1.14
CA LEU A 174 -20.38 9.59 2.10
C LEU A 174 -19.42 9.67 3.29
N THR A 175 -18.15 10.03 3.06
CA THR A 175 -17.21 10.30 4.15
C THR A 175 -17.71 11.42 5.05
N THR A 176 -18.15 12.55 4.48
CA THR A 176 -18.71 13.66 5.26
C THR A 176 -19.91 13.19 6.10
N ILE A 177 -20.84 12.42 5.51
CA ILE A 177 -22.01 11.89 6.21
C ILE A 177 -21.59 10.91 7.33
N ALA A 178 -20.64 10.02 7.05
CA ALA A 178 -20.14 9.03 8.00
C ALA A 178 -19.43 9.68 9.20
N THR A 179 -18.86 10.87 9.01
CA THR A 179 -18.13 11.63 10.04
C THR A 179 -18.99 12.67 10.77
N ASP A 180 -20.25 12.84 10.37
CA ASP A 180 -21.15 13.83 10.96
C ASP A 180 -21.81 13.27 12.23
N GLU A 181 -21.42 13.82 13.37
CA GLU A 181 -21.92 13.45 14.69
C GLU A 181 -23.45 13.53 14.79
N LYS A 182 -24.10 14.41 14.01
CA LYS A 182 -25.56 14.56 14.01
C LYS A 182 -26.31 13.39 13.35
N ASN A 183 -25.62 12.63 12.49
CA ASN A 183 -26.16 11.43 11.84
C ASN A 183 -25.90 10.16 12.66
N SER A 184 -25.12 10.27 13.74
CA SER A 184 -24.81 9.18 14.68
C SER A 184 -25.95 8.99 15.69
N LYS A 185 -27.13 8.61 15.19
CA LYS A 185 -28.35 8.54 16.02
C LYS A 185 -28.42 7.36 16.99
N ASP A 186 -27.45 6.45 17.00
CA ASP A 186 -27.35 5.38 18.02
C ASP A 186 -26.14 4.45 17.80
N THR A 187 -25.49 4.50 16.63
CA THR A 187 -24.39 3.60 16.30
C THR A 187 -23.08 4.36 16.36
N SER A 188 -22.20 4.00 17.28
CA SER A 188 -20.81 4.46 17.38
C SER A 188 -19.98 4.23 16.11
N THR A 189 -20.56 3.67 15.04
CA THR A 189 -19.89 3.41 13.76
C THR A 189 -19.96 4.62 12.84
N MET A 190 -18.80 5.19 12.51
CA MET A 190 -18.66 6.20 11.47
C MET A 190 -18.94 5.59 10.10
N TYR A 191 -20.21 5.46 9.72
CA TYR A 191 -20.68 4.73 8.54
C TYR A 191 -21.68 5.55 7.72
N ALA A 192 -21.58 5.47 6.40
CA ALA A 192 -22.60 5.98 5.50
C ALA A 192 -22.70 5.11 4.24
N ALA A 193 -23.92 4.95 3.74
CA ALA A 193 -24.20 4.36 2.44
C ALA A 193 -25.15 5.26 1.64
N GLY A 194 -25.01 5.24 0.33
CA GLY A 194 -25.83 6.06 -0.54
C GLY A 194 -25.56 5.85 -2.01
N GLU A 195 -26.16 6.74 -2.81
CA GLU A 195 -26.12 6.66 -4.26
C GLU A 195 -25.89 8.02 -4.89
N ARG A 196 -25.34 8.00 -6.10
CA ARG A 196 -25.17 9.19 -6.94
C ARG A 196 -25.45 8.85 -8.39
N ARG A 197 -26.02 9.80 -9.11
CA ARG A 197 -26.37 9.60 -10.52
C ARG A 197 -25.12 9.66 -11.40
N LEU A 198 -24.94 8.64 -12.24
CA LEU A 198 -23.87 8.54 -13.24
C LEU A 198 -24.51 8.36 -14.62
N GLY A 199 -24.77 9.47 -15.31
CA GLY A 199 -25.52 9.49 -16.56
C GLY A 199 -26.96 8.99 -16.38
N ARG A 200 -27.30 7.85 -17.03
CA ARG A 200 -28.60 7.15 -16.89
C ARG A 200 -28.62 6.09 -15.79
N LYS A 201 -27.49 5.83 -15.13
CA LYS A 201 -27.36 4.79 -14.09
C LYS A 201 -27.14 5.41 -12.72
N LYS A 202 -27.30 4.62 -11.66
CA LYS A 202 -27.02 5.02 -10.28
C LYS A 202 -25.78 4.29 -9.78
N LEU A 203 -24.74 5.04 -9.41
CA LEU A 203 -23.58 4.52 -8.69
C LEU A 203 -23.95 4.43 -7.21
N TYR A 204 -23.71 3.28 -6.60
CA TYR A 204 -23.90 3.08 -5.16
C TYR A 204 -22.55 3.03 -4.49
N GLY A 205 -22.49 3.43 -3.22
CA GLY A 205 -21.28 3.42 -2.43
C GLY A 205 -21.56 3.31 -0.94
N MET A 206 -20.56 2.87 -0.19
CA MET A 206 -20.52 3.03 1.26
C MET A 206 -19.10 3.38 1.72
N VAL A 207 -19.01 4.11 2.83
CA VAL A 207 -17.78 4.45 3.55
C VAL A 207 -17.97 4.07 5.02
N GLN A 208 -16.93 3.51 5.63
CA GLN A 208 -16.91 3.25 7.05
C GLN A 208 -15.52 3.48 7.62
N CYS A 209 -15.45 4.14 8.77
CA CYS A 209 -14.23 4.40 9.52
C CYS A 209 -14.31 3.75 10.91
N MET A 210 -13.14 3.49 11.51
CA MET A 210 -13.12 3.04 12.89
C MET A 210 -13.60 4.15 13.83
N PRO A 211 -14.38 3.82 14.87
CA PRO A 211 -14.87 4.79 15.84
C PRO A 211 -13.79 5.45 16.71
N ASP A 212 -12.60 4.87 16.78
CA ASP A 212 -11.51 5.35 17.63
C ASP A 212 -10.67 6.46 16.97
N ILE A 213 -10.88 6.74 15.67
CA ILE A 213 -10.21 7.82 14.95
C ILE A 213 -11.14 9.04 14.79
N SER A 214 -10.56 10.24 14.74
CA SER A 214 -11.34 11.48 14.55
C SER A 214 -12.00 11.58 13.17
N SER A 215 -13.06 12.39 13.04
CA SER A 215 -13.68 12.75 11.76
C SER A 215 -12.67 13.22 10.71
N ARG A 216 -11.67 14.01 11.13
CA ARG A 216 -10.57 14.44 10.26
C ARG A 216 -9.68 13.28 9.84
N ALA A 217 -9.30 12.41 10.77
CA ALA A 217 -8.47 11.24 10.48
C ALA A 217 -9.19 10.25 9.55
N CYS A 218 -10.51 10.09 9.67
CA CYS A 218 -11.33 9.32 8.73
C CYS A 218 -11.26 9.90 7.32
N ALA A 219 -11.44 11.22 7.17
CA ALA A 219 -11.33 11.88 5.87
C ALA A 219 -9.95 11.74 5.24
N GLU A 220 -8.89 11.90 6.03
CA GLU A 220 -7.50 11.69 5.58
C GLU A 220 -7.26 10.24 5.16
N CYS A 221 -7.74 9.26 5.95
CA CYS A 221 -7.63 7.84 5.61
C CYS A 221 -8.32 7.55 4.27
N VAL A 222 -9.58 7.94 4.09
CA VAL A 222 -10.30 7.70 2.83
C VAL A 222 -9.61 8.37 1.64
N LYS A 223 -9.13 9.61 1.81
CA LYS A 223 -8.38 10.32 0.77
C LYS A 223 -7.09 9.59 0.41
N HIS A 224 -6.32 9.16 1.41
CA HIS A 224 -5.10 8.40 1.22
C HIS A 224 -5.36 7.12 0.41
N GLU A 225 -6.35 6.33 0.80
CA GLU A 225 -6.71 5.08 0.14
C GLU A 225 -7.16 5.29 -1.32
N ILE A 226 -7.91 6.37 -1.61
CA ILE A 226 -8.31 6.70 -2.99
C ILE A 226 -7.09 6.99 -3.87
N LEU A 227 -6.14 7.76 -3.35
CA LEU A 227 -4.91 8.12 -4.07
C LEU A 227 -3.98 6.93 -4.21
N HIS A 228 -3.84 6.13 -3.14
CA HIS A 228 -3.00 4.95 -3.14
C HIS A 228 -3.53 3.92 -4.16
N PHE A 229 -4.81 3.57 -4.11
CA PHE A 229 -5.41 2.54 -4.96
C PHE A 229 -6.00 3.07 -6.28
N GLN A 230 -5.61 4.27 -6.75
CA GLN A 230 -6.27 4.97 -7.86
C GLN A 230 -6.45 4.13 -9.13
N GLU A 231 -5.40 3.44 -9.58
CA GLU A 231 -5.43 2.58 -10.78
C GLU A 231 -6.39 1.39 -10.66
N CYS A 232 -6.66 0.99 -9.43
CA CYS A 232 -7.46 -0.16 -9.08
C CYS A 232 -8.94 0.20 -8.86
N LEU A 233 -9.21 1.45 -8.48
CA LEU A 233 -10.53 1.99 -8.23
C LEU A 233 -11.16 2.55 -9.49
N PHE A 234 -10.36 3.25 -10.31
CA PHE A 234 -10.89 4.01 -11.43
C PHE A 234 -11.24 3.13 -12.63
N PHE A 235 -12.31 3.52 -13.32
CA PHE A 235 -12.86 2.85 -14.50
C PHE A 235 -13.38 1.43 -14.26
N LYS A 236 -13.46 0.94 -13.01
CA LYS A 236 -13.97 -0.39 -12.66
C LYS A 236 -15.45 -0.34 -12.31
N LYS A 237 -16.25 -1.30 -12.80
CA LYS A 237 -17.70 -1.39 -12.50
C LYS A 237 -18.04 -1.64 -11.03
N GLY A 238 -17.05 -1.96 -10.22
CA GLY A 238 -17.16 -1.98 -8.77
C GLY A 238 -15.79 -2.20 -8.16
N ALA A 239 -15.55 -1.54 -7.04
CA ALA A 239 -14.28 -1.56 -6.34
C ALA A 239 -14.52 -1.52 -4.82
N ARG A 240 -13.58 -2.05 -4.07
CA ARG A 240 -13.60 -2.13 -2.61
C ARG A 240 -12.19 -1.88 -2.10
N VAL A 241 -12.09 -1.10 -1.04
CA VAL A 241 -10.91 -0.98 -0.20
C VAL A 241 -11.26 -1.53 1.17
N LEU A 242 -10.39 -2.41 1.64
CA LEU A 242 -10.44 -3.06 2.94
C LEU A 242 -9.22 -2.57 3.72
N GLY A 243 -9.44 -1.56 4.55
CA GLY A 243 -8.45 -1.11 5.52
C GLY A 243 -8.88 -1.43 6.94
N MET A 244 -7.92 -1.34 7.86
CA MET A 244 -8.21 -1.43 9.28
C MET A 244 -8.87 -0.14 9.77
N SER A 245 -8.33 1.04 9.40
CA SER A 245 -8.84 2.34 9.87
C SER A 245 -10.02 2.88 9.07
N CYS A 246 -10.05 2.67 7.74
CA CYS A 246 -11.17 3.04 6.90
C CYS A 246 -11.38 2.02 5.78
N ASN A 247 -12.63 1.87 5.37
CA ASN A 247 -13.03 1.01 4.27
C ASN A 247 -14.12 1.68 3.44
N PHE A 248 -14.13 1.41 2.14
CA PHE A 248 -15.20 1.86 1.26
C PHE A 248 -15.41 0.90 0.12
N ARG A 249 -16.63 0.86 -0.41
CA ARG A 249 -16.94 0.03 -1.59
C ARG A 249 -17.96 0.70 -2.49
N THR A 250 -17.82 0.46 -3.78
CA THR A 250 -18.83 0.72 -4.80
C THR A 250 -19.27 -0.61 -5.42
N PRO A 251 -20.46 -1.15 -5.05
CA PRO A 251 -20.93 -2.39 -5.64
C PRO A 251 -21.30 -2.20 -7.11
N ARG A 252 -21.33 -3.32 -7.84
CA ARG A 252 -21.87 -3.38 -9.21
C ARG A 252 -23.28 -2.78 -9.23
N PHE A 253 -23.60 -1.93 -10.22
CA PHE A 253 -24.93 -1.33 -10.40
C PHE A 253 -26.07 -2.32 -10.13
N GLY A 254 -26.78 -2.15 -9.01
CA GLY A 254 -27.93 -2.96 -8.58
C GLY A 254 -27.69 -3.73 -7.27
N PRO A 255 -28.75 -4.07 -6.52
CA PRO A 255 -28.63 -4.79 -5.26
C PRO A 255 -27.98 -6.16 -5.48
N TYR A 256 -27.14 -6.54 -4.53
CA TYR A 256 -26.24 -7.69 -4.52
C TYR A 256 -26.81 -8.95 -5.21
N LEU A 257 -26.16 -9.37 -6.30
CA LEU A 257 -26.24 -10.73 -6.82
C LEU A 257 -24.83 -11.25 -7.06
N GLY A 258 -24.45 -12.22 -6.23
CA GLY A 258 -23.20 -12.95 -6.36
C GLY A 258 -23.21 -13.92 -7.54
N ARG A 259 -22.01 -14.14 -8.09
CA ARG A 259 -21.55 -15.48 -8.45
C ARG A 259 -20.08 -15.52 -8.11
N GLY A 260 -19.72 -16.46 -7.24
CA GLY A 260 -18.34 -16.74 -6.87
C GLY A 260 -17.52 -17.05 -8.11
N GLY A 261 -16.51 -16.22 -8.36
CA GLY A 261 -15.36 -16.59 -9.14
C GLY A 261 -14.20 -16.70 -8.16
N HIS A 262 -13.68 -17.91 -7.97
CA HIS A 262 -12.37 -18.08 -7.37
C HIS A 262 -11.37 -17.32 -8.23
N THR A 263 -10.85 -16.20 -7.71
CA THR A 263 -9.63 -15.60 -8.21
C THR A 263 -8.61 -15.72 -7.10
N THR A 264 -7.63 -16.60 -7.31
CA THR A 264 -6.40 -16.66 -6.55
C THR A 264 -5.74 -15.27 -6.55
N SER A 265 -5.55 -14.74 -5.36
CA SER A 265 -4.94 -13.44 -5.07
C SER A 265 -3.43 -13.46 -5.34
N PRO A 266 -2.87 -12.40 -5.94
CA PRO A 266 -1.52 -11.95 -5.64
C PRO A 266 -1.58 -10.63 -4.86
N TYR A 267 -1.27 -10.72 -3.56
CA TYR A 267 -0.63 -9.76 -2.62
C TYR A 267 -0.57 -8.25 -2.94
N THR A 268 -0.98 -7.44 -1.94
CA THR A 268 -0.52 -6.08 -1.50
C THR A 268 -0.25 -5.02 -2.57
N GLN A 269 -0.52 -3.73 -2.32
CA GLN A 269 0.00 -2.70 -3.23
C GLN A 269 1.52 -2.69 -3.14
N ARG A 270 2.13 -3.39 -4.10
CA ARG A 270 3.56 -3.38 -4.35
C ARG A 270 3.89 -1.98 -4.84
N TYR A 271 4.81 -1.30 -4.18
CA TYR A 271 5.74 -0.48 -4.94
C TYR A 271 6.23 -1.38 -6.09
N VAL A 272 6.19 -0.89 -7.33
CA VAL A 272 6.63 -1.71 -8.46
C VAL A 272 8.12 -1.92 -8.28
N LEU A 273 8.49 -3.08 -7.76
CA LEU A 273 9.87 -3.50 -7.65
C LEU A 273 10.39 -3.59 -9.08
N GLU A 274 11.30 -2.72 -9.40
CA GLU A 274 11.88 -2.62 -10.72
C GLU A 274 13.03 -3.62 -10.85
N HIS A 275 13.87 -3.69 -9.81
CA HIS A 275 14.99 -4.62 -9.76
C HIS A 275 15.46 -4.84 -8.30
N ASP A 276 16.07 -5.98 -8.05
CA ASP A 276 16.76 -6.30 -6.79
C ASP A 276 17.99 -7.16 -7.05
N GLN A 277 19.06 -6.91 -6.31
CA GLN A 277 20.28 -7.70 -6.35
C GLN A 277 20.78 -7.94 -4.92
N CYS A 278 21.01 -9.21 -4.60
CA CYS A 278 21.65 -9.62 -3.35
C CYS A 278 23.12 -9.90 -3.62
N VAL A 279 24.01 -9.32 -2.81
CA VAL A 279 25.46 -9.55 -2.95
C VAL A 279 25.93 -10.42 -1.79
N SER A 280 26.10 -11.70 -2.07
CA SER A 280 26.86 -12.62 -1.23
C SER A 280 28.36 -12.37 -1.47
N GLN A 281 29.17 -12.36 -0.40
CA GLN A 281 30.62 -12.12 -0.53
C GLN A 281 31.24 -12.98 -1.64
N PRO A 282 32.13 -12.43 -2.48
CA PRO A 282 33.07 -13.25 -3.22
C PRO A 282 33.95 -13.97 -2.20
N GLN A 283 34.13 -15.29 -2.36
CA GLN A 283 35.28 -15.95 -1.78
C GLN A 283 36.51 -15.25 -2.37
N MET A 284 37.32 -14.63 -1.52
CA MET A 284 38.68 -14.24 -1.85
C MET A 284 39.43 -15.54 -2.21
N HIS A 285 39.42 -15.93 -3.48
CA HIS A 285 40.45 -16.79 -4.01
C HIS A 285 41.73 -15.95 -4.02
N GLY A 286 42.47 -16.02 -2.92
CA GLY A 286 43.85 -15.57 -2.87
C GLY A 286 44.63 -16.30 -3.95
N LYS A 287 44.91 -15.61 -5.06
CA LYS A 287 46.17 -15.85 -5.77
C LYS A 287 47.22 -15.09 -4.98
N SER A 288 47.74 -15.73 -3.95
CA SER A 288 49.01 -15.39 -3.35
C SER A 288 50.07 -15.53 -4.43
N ARG A 289 50.60 -14.38 -4.85
CA ARG A 289 51.92 -14.30 -5.47
C ARG A 289 52.90 -14.42 -4.32
N GLU A 290 53.73 -15.46 -4.36
CA GLU A 290 54.84 -15.66 -3.44
C GLU A 290 55.70 -14.41 -3.38
N GLU A 291 55.99 -13.95 -2.16
CA GLU A 291 57.26 -13.33 -1.82
C GLU A 291 57.49 -13.48 -0.31
N ASP A 292 58.74 -13.85 -0.01
CA ASP A 292 59.30 -14.38 1.23
C ASP A 292 59.16 -13.49 2.48
N GLY A 293 59.15 -14.15 3.65
CA GLY A 293 59.89 -13.63 4.81
C GLY A 293 59.21 -13.77 6.17
N GLY A 294 59.70 -14.72 6.99
CA GLY A 294 60.10 -14.41 8.36
C GLY A 294 59.15 -14.71 9.52
N ASP A 295 59.45 -15.82 10.20
CA ASP A 295 59.43 -16.09 11.64
C ASP A 295 58.14 -16.06 12.52
N LYS A 296 57.86 -17.28 12.99
CA LYS A 296 57.31 -17.78 14.27
C LYS A 296 57.12 -16.79 15.43
N ASP A 297 55.96 -16.87 16.08
CA ASP A 297 55.86 -17.54 17.39
C ASP A 297 54.39 -17.87 17.77
N GLY A 298 54.22 -18.94 18.52
CA GLY A 298 52.93 -19.54 18.88
C GLY A 298 52.28 -18.97 20.15
N GLY A 299 50.98 -19.21 20.26
CA GLY A 299 50.17 -18.99 21.46
C GLY A 299 48.76 -19.53 21.23
N GLU A 300 48.41 -20.59 21.95
CA GLU A 300 47.14 -21.32 21.93
C GLU A 300 46.34 -20.96 23.21
N GLY A 301 45.03 -20.71 23.07
CA GLY A 301 44.06 -20.41 24.14
C GLY A 301 43.79 -18.90 24.29
N ASP A 302 42.56 -18.36 24.26
CA ASP A 302 41.23 -18.92 24.51
C ASP A 302 40.21 -18.32 23.52
N ASN A 303 39.32 -19.17 22.99
CA ASN A 303 38.16 -18.76 22.20
C ASN A 303 37.03 -18.34 23.15
N ASP A 304 36.97 -17.06 23.50
CA ASP A 304 35.71 -16.45 23.91
C ASP A 304 34.95 -16.08 22.63
N GLU A 305 34.05 -16.97 22.22
CA GLU A 305 33.05 -16.73 21.19
C GLU A 305 32.02 -15.75 21.76
N GLU A 306 32.38 -14.46 21.78
CA GLU A 306 31.46 -13.38 22.09
C GLU A 306 30.52 -13.21 20.89
N ASP A 307 29.37 -13.90 20.96
CA ASP A 307 28.23 -13.70 20.08
C ASP A 307 27.91 -12.20 20.01
N VAL A 308 28.30 -11.56 18.90
CA VAL A 308 27.83 -10.22 18.56
C VAL A 308 26.34 -10.35 18.20
N VAL A 309 25.51 -10.30 19.23
CA VAL A 309 24.09 -10.07 19.12
C VAL A 309 23.93 -8.70 18.45
N LEU A 310 23.43 -8.70 17.22
CA LEU A 310 22.95 -7.49 16.56
C LEU A 310 21.74 -6.97 17.33
N GLU A 311 21.99 -6.21 18.40
CA GLU A 311 20.99 -5.30 18.95
C GLU A 311 20.65 -4.25 17.87
N ASP A 312 19.35 -4.05 17.69
CA ASP A 312 18.65 -3.07 16.86
C ASP A 312 19.53 -2.07 16.06
N PRO A 313 19.55 -2.13 14.71
CA PRO A 313 19.70 -0.92 13.92
C PRO A 313 18.35 -0.20 13.94
N SER A 314 18.02 0.38 15.09
CA SER A 314 17.06 1.46 15.22
C SER A 314 17.48 2.40 16.33
N PRO A 315 18.35 3.36 16.01
CA PRO A 315 18.08 4.73 16.34
C PRO A 315 17.51 5.37 15.08
N SER A 316 16.20 5.62 15.08
CA SER A 316 15.62 6.82 14.48
C SER A 316 16.47 7.49 13.38
N VAL A 317 16.55 6.93 12.17
CA VAL A 317 16.82 7.76 11.00
C VAL A 317 15.54 8.54 10.78
N SER A 318 15.40 9.60 11.56
CA SER A 318 14.29 10.53 11.44
C SER A 318 14.47 11.24 10.11
N LEU A 319 13.78 10.76 9.08
CA LEU A 319 13.64 11.46 7.80
C LEU A 319 13.10 12.90 7.97
N ARG A 320 12.65 13.28 9.18
CA ARG A 320 12.37 14.67 9.56
C ARG A 320 13.58 15.60 9.45
N LYS A 321 14.83 15.08 9.42
CA LYS A 321 16.05 15.89 9.21
C LYS A 321 16.50 16.00 7.75
N HIS A 322 15.98 15.18 6.83
CA HIS A 322 16.41 15.16 5.43
C HIS A 322 15.27 15.66 4.54
N LYS A 323 15.14 16.99 4.42
CA LYS A 323 14.15 17.65 3.55
C LYS A 323 14.23 17.21 2.08
N ASP A 324 15.34 16.59 1.68
CA ASP A 324 15.75 16.44 0.27
C ASP A 324 15.67 15.01 -0.27
N GLY A 325 15.13 14.05 0.51
CA GLY A 325 14.88 12.69 0.04
C GLY A 325 16.13 11.87 -0.31
N PHE A 326 17.29 12.22 0.24
CA PHE A 326 18.54 11.48 0.08
C PHE A 326 19.19 11.23 1.44
N ILE A 327 19.77 10.03 1.61
CA ILE A 327 20.52 9.61 2.79
C ILE A 327 21.80 8.93 2.31
N SER A 328 22.94 9.34 2.85
CA SER A 328 24.22 8.62 2.76
C SER A 328 24.79 8.54 4.16
N LEU A 329 24.97 7.32 4.67
CA LEU A 329 25.46 7.06 6.02
C LEU A 329 26.40 5.87 5.98
N SER A 330 27.49 5.96 6.74
CA SER A 330 28.40 4.85 7.00
C SER A 330 28.57 4.69 8.52
N TYR A 331 28.64 3.44 8.97
CA TYR A 331 28.82 3.08 10.37
C TYR A 331 29.76 1.88 10.50
N GLY A 332 30.64 1.90 11.51
CA GLY A 332 31.61 0.84 11.79
C GLY A 332 32.87 0.91 10.91
N GLU A 333 33.82 0.02 11.23
CA GLU A 333 35.10 -0.13 10.52
C GLU A 333 35.17 -1.48 9.81
N PRO A 334 35.88 -1.61 8.67
CA PRO A 334 36.06 -2.89 7.99
C PRO A 334 36.64 -3.96 8.93
N PRO A 335 36.16 -5.22 8.90
CA PRO A 335 35.20 -5.79 7.96
C PRO A 335 33.71 -5.64 8.37
N ASN A 336 33.43 -4.93 9.46
CA ASN A 336 32.10 -4.78 10.07
C ASN A 336 31.46 -3.41 9.75
N SER A 337 31.92 -2.75 8.69
CA SER A 337 31.35 -1.50 8.21
C SER A 337 30.06 -1.72 7.42
N VAL A 338 29.10 -0.82 7.60
CA VAL A 338 27.84 -0.76 6.85
C VAL A 338 27.66 0.63 6.27
N ALA A 339 27.43 0.70 4.97
CA ALA A 339 27.13 1.89 4.19
C ALA A 339 25.70 1.81 3.65
N ILE A 340 24.90 2.86 3.88
CA ILE A 340 23.52 2.98 3.42
C ILE A 340 23.44 4.19 2.48
N VAL A 341 22.98 3.95 1.26
CA VAL A 341 22.64 5.01 0.31
C VAL A 341 21.18 4.85 -0.09
N PHE A 342 20.38 5.87 0.18
CA PHE A 342 18.97 5.90 -0.18
C PHE A 342 18.64 7.18 -0.92
N GLN A 343 17.83 7.08 -1.97
CA GLN A 343 17.35 8.24 -2.69
C GLN A 343 15.91 8.06 -3.18
N CYS A 344 15.07 9.06 -2.93
CA CYS A 344 13.75 9.19 -3.51
C CYS A 344 13.82 9.83 -4.90
N ARG A 345 12.83 9.52 -5.73
CA ARG A 345 12.62 10.22 -6.99
C ARG A 345 12.36 11.71 -6.69
N GLY A 346 12.86 12.61 -7.52
CA GLY A 346 12.85 14.05 -7.19
C GLY A 346 11.45 14.70 -7.07
N ASP A 347 10.39 14.04 -7.51
CA ASP A 347 8.98 14.42 -7.30
C ASP A 347 8.29 13.64 -6.16
N SER A 348 9.06 12.87 -5.38
CA SER A 348 8.60 12.08 -4.22
C SER A 348 9.28 12.60 -2.94
N TYR A 349 8.54 13.38 -2.16
CA TYR A 349 9.01 14.03 -0.94
C TYR A 349 8.09 13.74 0.25
N GLY A 350 8.55 14.07 1.45
CA GLY A 350 7.78 13.94 2.69
C GLY A 350 7.35 12.49 2.96
N PRO A 351 6.07 12.24 3.32
CA PRO A 351 5.57 10.91 3.67
C PRO A 351 5.73 9.86 2.57
N ASN A 352 5.65 10.25 1.30
CA ASN A 352 5.80 9.33 0.17
C ASN A 352 7.22 8.77 0.06
N CYS A 353 8.21 9.61 0.31
CA CYS A 353 9.61 9.22 0.34
C CYS A 353 9.89 8.29 1.52
N GLN A 354 9.35 8.62 2.69
CA GLN A 354 9.48 7.79 3.90
C GLN A 354 8.85 6.41 3.75
N SER A 355 7.65 6.32 3.18
CA SER A 355 6.98 5.04 2.95
C SER A 355 7.75 4.17 1.94
N CYS A 356 8.41 4.80 0.95
CA CYS A 356 9.27 4.07 0.02
C CYS A 356 10.52 3.50 0.72
N TYR A 357 11.14 4.28 1.62
CA TYR A 357 12.26 3.82 2.43
C TYR A 357 11.89 2.60 3.28
N THR A 358 10.79 2.68 4.06
CA THR A 358 10.37 1.58 4.94
C THR A 358 10.08 0.31 4.14
N THR A 359 9.44 0.45 2.98
CA THR A 359 9.16 -0.68 2.09
C THR A 359 10.43 -1.27 1.49
N ALA A 360 11.40 -0.43 1.09
CA ALA A 360 12.66 -0.88 0.56
C ALA A 360 13.50 -1.66 1.58
N VAL A 361 13.58 -1.18 2.81
CA VAL A 361 14.27 -1.90 3.90
C VAL A 361 13.63 -3.25 4.17
N ALA A 362 12.29 -3.29 4.29
CA ALA A 362 11.57 -4.54 4.56
C ALA A 362 11.74 -5.56 3.42
N ALA A 363 11.65 -5.10 2.17
CA ALA A 363 11.79 -5.97 1.00
C ALA A 363 13.22 -6.51 0.85
N LEU A 364 14.25 -5.69 1.09
CA LEU A 364 15.64 -6.11 1.01
C LEU A 364 15.97 -7.14 2.09
N ARG A 365 15.48 -6.94 3.33
CA ARG A 365 15.59 -7.93 4.41
C ARG A 365 14.92 -9.26 4.07
N GLN A 366 13.76 -9.22 3.42
CA GLN A 366 13.03 -10.42 3.01
C GLN A 366 13.71 -11.16 1.86
N ARG A 367 14.26 -10.43 0.89
CA ARG A 367 14.79 -10.99 -0.38
C ARG A 367 16.24 -11.41 -0.29
N CYS A 368 17.02 -10.74 0.55
CA CYS A 368 18.44 -11.01 0.74
C CYS A 368 18.72 -11.46 2.19
N PRO A 369 18.06 -12.52 2.70
CA PRO A 369 18.35 -13.02 4.04
C PRO A 369 19.82 -13.45 4.09
N SER A 370 20.56 -12.98 5.10
CA SER A 370 21.97 -13.32 5.33
C SER A 370 23.00 -12.73 4.35
N ASN A 371 22.62 -11.81 3.46
CA ASN A 371 23.59 -11.07 2.66
C ASN A 371 24.07 -9.81 3.40
N LYS A 372 25.38 -9.54 3.35
CA LYS A 372 25.98 -8.32 3.93
C LYS A 372 25.71 -7.06 3.11
N ALA A 373 25.26 -7.23 1.85
CA ALA A 373 24.97 -6.13 0.95
C ALA A 373 23.80 -6.47 0.00
N GLY A 374 23.11 -5.44 -0.45
CA GLY A 374 22.03 -5.54 -1.43
C GLY A 374 21.58 -4.19 -1.96
N ILE A 375 21.06 -4.20 -3.18
CA ILE A 375 20.48 -3.01 -3.83
C ILE A 375 19.06 -3.35 -4.27
N ILE A 376 18.14 -2.42 -4.05
CA ILE A 376 16.74 -2.56 -4.45
C ILE A 376 16.23 -1.25 -5.07
N TRP A 377 15.55 -1.37 -6.21
CA TRP A 377 15.01 -0.24 -6.97
C TRP A 377 13.49 -0.32 -7.05
N TYR A 378 12.84 0.77 -6.68
CA TYR A 378 11.41 1.01 -6.87
C TYR A 378 11.21 2.23 -7.75
N ASP A 379 10.03 2.31 -8.37
CA ASP A 379 9.59 3.45 -9.19
C ASP A 379 9.74 4.83 -8.51
N GLN A 380 9.75 4.86 -7.18
CA GLN A 380 9.72 6.05 -6.35
C GLN A 380 10.98 6.26 -5.50
N CYS A 381 11.86 5.25 -5.37
CA CYS A 381 13.10 5.34 -4.62
C CYS A 381 14.03 4.17 -4.93
N PHE A 382 15.32 4.30 -4.61
CA PHE A 382 16.23 3.16 -4.50
C PHE A 382 16.90 3.15 -3.13
N LEU A 383 17.28 1.95 -2.69
CA LEU A 383 18.04 1.70 -1.47
C LEU A 383 19.20 0.77 -1.77
N ASN A 384 20.38 1.15 -1.31
CA ASN A 384 21.57 0.33 -1.29
C ASN A 384 22.06 0.20 0.16
N ILE A 385 22.37 -1.02 0.57
CA ILE A 385 23.07 -1.35 1.81
C ILE A 385 24.30 -2.15 1.41
N GLY A 386 25.49 -1.75 1.83
CA GLY A 386 26.74 -2.45 1.51
C GLY A 386 27.83 -2.25 2.56
N THR A 387 29.04 -2.76 2.31
CA THR A 387 30.15 -2.70 3.26
C THR A 387 31.09 -1.50 3.06
N THR A 388 31.03 -0.84 1.90
CA THR A 388 31.81 0.36 1.59
C THR A 388 30.96 1.39 0.84
N GLU A 389 31.14 2.67 1.18
CA GLU A 389 30.71 3.77 0.31
C GLU A 389 31.68 3.82 -0.89
N THR A 390 31.63 2.84 -1.81
CA THR A 390 32.42 2.97 -3.04
C THR A 390 31.82 4.13 -3.86
N PRO A 391 32.58 5.21 -4.11
CA PRO A 391 32.21 6.19 -5.12
C PRO A 391 32.18 5.45 -6.45
N VAL A 392 31.10 5.58 -7.21
CA VAL A 392 31.00 4.92 -8.51
C VAL A 392 31.95 5.63 -9.46
N GLN A 393 33.10 5.03 -9.71
CA GLN A 393 34.04 5.48 -10.74
C GLN A 393 33.39 5.37 -12.12
N PRO A 394 33.60 6.33 -13.05
CA PRO A 394 32.87 6.43 -14.33
C PRO A 394 33.04 5.24 -15.28
N THR A 395 34.02 4.38 -15.01
CA THR A 395 34.40 3.25 -15.86
C THR A 395 33.78 1.92 -15.44
N ASP A 396 33.08 1.88 -14.31
CA ASP A 396 32.51 0.64 -13.76
C ASP A 396 31.06 0.85 -13.32
N TYR A 397 30.16 0.99 -14.30
CA TYR A 397 28.72 0.95 -14.05
C TYR A 397 28.26 -0.49 -13.79
N GLU A 398 28.88 -1.18 -12.83
CA GLU A 398 28.34 -2.42 -12.29
C GLU A 398 26.88 -2.19 -11.87
N ASN A 399 26.01 -3.15 -12.16
CA ASN A 399 24.58 -3.10 -11.88
C ASN A 399 23.78 -2.11 -12.74
N THR A 400 24.23 -1.85 -13.97
CA THR A 400 23.40 -1.21 -14.99
C THR A 400 22.24 -2.11 -15.40
N PHE A 401 21.02 -1.57 -15.38
CA PHE A 401 19.86 -2.27 -15.94
C PHE A 401 18.94 -1.32 -16.69
N SER A 402 18.17 -1.89 -17.61
CA SER A 402 17.19 -1.17 -18.41
C SER A 402 15.86 -1.91 -18.47
N MET A 403 14.79 -1.14 -18.58
CA MET A 403 13.43 -1.66 -18.75
C MET A 403 12.73 -0.87 -19.84
N HIS A 404 11.80 -1.49 -20.55
CA HIS A 404 11.08 -0.83 -21.62
C HIS A 404 9.69 -1.41 -21.82
N ASN A 405 8.80 -0.60 -22.37
CA ASN A 405 7.46 -1.03 -22.71
C ASN A 405 7.51 -2.10 -23.81
N ARG A 406 6.58 -3.06 -23.73
CA ARG A 406 6.48 -4.14 -24.72
C ARG A 406 6.20 -3.63 -26.13
N ASN A 407 5.39 -2.57 -26.23
CA ASN A 407 4.92 -2.02 -27.49
C ASN A 407 5.88 -0.97 -28.06
N ASP A 408 6.00 -0.97 -29.38
CA ASP A 408 6.73 0.05 -30.13
C ASP A 408 5.82 1.25 -30.46
N VAL A 409 6.45 2.38 -30.76
CA VAL A 409 5.75 3.54 -31.33
C VAL A 409 5.26 3.22 -32.75
N ARG A 410 4.09 3.76 -33.09
CA ARG A 410 3.50 3.63 -34.44
C ARG A 410 4.07 4.65 -35.44
N SER A 411 4.67 5.72 -34.94
CA SER A 411 5.32 6.76 -35.74
C SER A 411 6.71 6.32 -36.21
N ASP A 412 7.33 7.11 -37.08
CA ASP A 412 8.73 6.90 -37.49
C ASP A 412 9.66 6.77 -36.27
N LYS A 413 10.31 5.61 -36.14
CA LYS A 413 11.14 5.24 -35.00
C LYS A 413 12.39 6.11 -34.91
N VAL A 414 13.01 6.44 -36.06
CA VAL A 414 14.23 7.23 -36.13
C VAL A 414 13.98 8.65 -35.60
N SER A 415 12.94 9.31 -36.12
CA SER A 415 12.51 10.64 -35.66
C SER A 415 12.08 10.61 -34.19
N PHE A 416 11.33 9.59 -33.76
CA PHE A 416 10.89 9.46 -32.38
C PHE A 416 12.06 9.32 -31.41
N ASN A 417 13.01 8.42 -31.69
CA ASN A 417 14.17 8.18 -30.83
C ASN A 417 15.06 9.42 -30.77
N LYS A 418 15.31 10.07 -31.91
CA LYS A 418 16.08 11.32 -31.96
C LYS A 418 15.43 12.40 -31.09
N LYS A 419 14.14 12.66 -31.29
CA LYS A 419 13.42 13.70 -30.52
C LYS A 419 13.35 13.38 -29.02
N THR A 420 13.22 12.10 -28.66
CA THR A 420 13.23 11.65 -27.27
C THR A 420 14.58 11.90 -26.62
N ARG A 421 15.70 11.60 -27.30
CA ARG A 421 17.05 11.90 -26.81
C ARG A 421 17.33 13.39 -26.73
N ASP A 422 16.90 14.17 -27.71
CA ASP A 422 17.02 15.63 -27.71
C ASP A 422 16.26 16.21 -26.49
N PHE A 423 15.07 15.68 -26.18
CA PHE A 423 14.29 16.09 -25.03
C PHE A 423 14.97 15.74 -23.69
N LEU A 424 15.43 14.50 -23.52
CA LEU A 424 16.17 14.07 -22.32
C LEU A 424 17.44 14.89 -22.11
N THR A 425 18.21 15.14 -23.18
CA THR A 425 19.40 16.00 -23.16
C THR A 425 19.04 17.42 -22.72
N GLY A 426 17.90 17.95 -23.20
CA GLY A 426 17.38 19.25 -22.80
C GLY A 426 16.94 19.36 -21.32
N LEU A 427 16.66 18.25 -20.65
CA LEU A 427 16.37 18.23 -19.21
C LEU A 427 17.64 18.28 -18.35
N MET A 428 18.80 17.84 -18.87
CA MET A 428 20.03 17.74 -18.09
C MET A 428 20.49 19.09 -17.48
N PRO A 429 20.51 20.22 -18.21
CA PRO A 429 20.91 21.50 -17.62
C PRO A 429 19.97 21.93 -16.48
N LYS A 430 18.71 21.49 -16.49
CA LYS A 430 17.76 21.78 -15.40
C LYS A 430 18.06 20.94 -14.16
N ALA A 431 18.43 19.67 -14.34
CA ALA A 431 18.79 18.78 -13.23
C ALA A 431 20.14 19.14 -12.60
N LEU A 432 21.05 19.74 -13.38
CA LEU A 432 22.40 20.12 -12.93
C LEU A 432 22.46 21.52 -12.29
N LYS A 433 21.39 22.32 -12.37
CA LYS A 433 21.34 23.63 -11.71
C LYS A 433 21.25 23.45 -10.19
N ARG A 434 22.34 23.75 -9.50
CA ARG A 434 22.33 23.95 -8.04
C ARG A 434 21.71 25.33 -7.77
N ASP A 435 20.60 25.35 -7.06
CA ASP A 435 20.07 26.56 -6.42
C ASP A 435 20.11 26.34 -4.90
N ALA A 436 20.19 27.42 -4.12
CA ALA A 436 20.31 27.38 -2.65
C ALA A 436 19.16 26.63 -1.94
N ILE A 437 18.10 26.28 -2.68
CA ILE A 437 16.89 25.60 -2.21
C ILE A 437 16.76 24.17 -2.77
N ASN A 438 17.46 23.82 -3.86
CA ASN A 438 17.22 22.59 -4.63
C ASN A 438 18.41 21.62 -4.53
N TYR A 439 18.37 20.75 -3.53
CA TYR A 439 19.42 19.75 -3.25
C TYR A 439 19.30 18.48 -4.11
N VAL A 440 18.26 18.36 -4.94
CA VAL A 440 18.01 17.16 -5.75
C VAL A 440 18.44 17.39 -7.20
N TYR A 441 19.36 16.56 -7.69
CA TYR A 441 19.76 16.54 -9.10
C TYR A 441 18.68 15.90 -9.97
N TYR A 442 17.55 16.58 -10.15
CA TYR A 442 16.38 16.06 -10.84
C TYR A 442 15.77 17.10 -11.77
N ALA A 443 15.36 16.66 -12.95
CA ALA A 443 14.49 17.43 -13.81
C ALA A 443 13.50 16.53 -14.51
N ALA A 444 12.29 17.03 -14.67
CA ALA A 444 11.26 16.35 -15.40
C ALA A 444 10.43 17.32 -16.21
N GLY A 445 9.70 16.79 -17.18
CA GLY A 445 8.79 17.58 -17.98
C GLY A 445 8.03 16.73 -18.97
N GLU A 446 7.22 17.43 -19.76
CA GLU A 446 6.44 16.86 -20.84
C GLU A 446 6.64 17.69 -22.11
N THR A 447 6.58 17.03 -23.26
CA THR A 447 6.59 17.70 -24.56
C THR A 447 5.73 16.94 -25.57
N ILE A 448 5.42 17.57 -26.70
CA ILE A 448 4.65 16.95 -27.78
C ILE A 448 5.63 16.49 -28.86
N LEU A 449 5.66 15.18 -29.12
CA LEU A 449 6.45 14.55 -30.18
C LEU A 449 5.52 13.96 -31.25
N GLY A 450 5.26 14.75 -32.30
CA GLY A 450 4.32 14.36 -33.35
C GLY A 450 2.89 14.36 -32.82
N ALA A 451 2.21 13.22 -32.88
CA ALA A 451 0.85 13.05 -32.36
C ALA A 451 0.80 12.65 -30.87
N ASN A 452 1.94 12.29 -30.26
CA ASN A 452 2.01 11.79 -28.90
C ASN A 452 2.58 12.83 -27.94
N LYS A 453 2.07 12.83 -26.70
CA LYS A 453 2.68 13.53 -25.58
C LYS A 453 3.66 12.58 -24.89
N ILE A 454 4.88 13.04 -24.64
CA ILE A 454 5.91 12.27 -23.92
C ILE A 454 6.16 12.92 -22.57
N TYR A 455 6.31 12.09 -21.54
CA TYR A 455 6.72 12.46 -20.20
C TYR A 455 8.12 11.93 -19.98
N ALA A 456 9.01 12.73 -19.42
CA ALA A 456 10.38 12.29 -19.18
C ALA A 456 10.99 12.90 -17.92
N MET A 457 11.96 12.18 -17.35
CA MET A 457 12.79 12.64 -16.25
C MET A 457 14.24 12.21 -16.41
N VAL A 458 15.13 12.97 -15.77
CA VAL A 458 16.53 12.64 -15.56
C VAL A 458 16.86 12.89 -14.09
N GLN A 459 17.61 11.98 -13.47
CA GLN A 459 17.99 12.10 -12.06
C GLN A 459 19.40 11.57 -11.79
N CYS A 460 20.13 12.23 -10.90
CA CYS A 460 21.38 11.72 -10.33
C CYS A 460 21.28 11.53 -8.82
N ALA A 461 22.06 10.57 -8.32
CA ALA A 461 22.36 10.46 -6.90
C ALA A 461 23.13 11.69 -6.42
N GLN A 462 22.87 12.12 -5.18
CA GLN A 462 23.52 13.33 -4.66
C GLN A 462 25.04 13.17 -4.50
N ASN A 463 25.52 11.94 -4.32
CA ASN A 463 26.93 11.59 -4.26
C ASN A 463 27.55 11.27 -5.63
N ALA A 464 26.85 11.52 -6.75
CA ALA A 464 27.40 11.26 -8.08
C ALA A 464 28.39 12.37 -8.48
N GLU A 465 29.69 12.04 -8.53
CA GLU A 465 30.76 12.99 -8.89
C GLU A 465 30.68 13.48 -10.34
N GLN A 466 30.10 12.69 -11.25
CA GLN A 466 29.99 13.01 -12.68
C GLN A 466 28.57 12.85 -13.23
N CYS A 467 27.60 13.51 -12.60
CA CYS A 467 26.18 13.44 -12.97
C CYS A 467 25.92 13.66 -14.48
N LYS A 468 26.57 14.66 -15.10
CA LYS A 468 26.41 14.93 -16.54
C LYS A 468 26.85 13.74 -17.40
N ALA A 469 28.04 13.20 -17.16
CA ALA A 469 28.58 12.07 -17.93
C ALA A 469 27.74 10.79 -17.73
N CYS A 470 27.21 10.60 -16.52
CA CYS A 470 26.29 9.50 -16.21
C CYS A 470 24.98 9.63 -17.01
N LEU A 471 24.36 10.80 -17.02
CA LEU A 471 23.12 11.02 -17.76
C LEU A 471 23.33 10.88 -19.28
N GLU A 472 24.45 11.39 -19.82
CA GLU A 472 24.80 11.18 -21.23
C GLU A 472 24.97 9.70 -21.56
N SER A 473 25.61 8.94 -20.66
CA SER A 473 25.77 7.49 -20.81
C SER A 473 24.42 6.78 -20.77
N SER A 474 23.53 7.16 -19.85
CA SER A 474 22.19 6.58 -19.73
C SER A 474 21.34 6.82 -20.98
N ILE A 475 21.45 8.02 -21.58
CA ILE A 475 20.77 8.36 -22.83
C ILE A 475 21.35 7.56 -24.01
N ARG A 476 22.67 7.32 -24.03
CA ARG A 476 23.30 6.46 -25.06
C ARG A 476 22.79 5.02 -24.97
N GLU A 477 22.62 4.47 -23.77
CA GLU A 477 22.10 3.12 -23.54
C GLU A 477 20.67 2.91 -24.07
N LEU A 478 19.85 3.96 -24.13
CA LEU A 478 18.51 3.88 -24.76
C LEU A 478 18.56 3.41 -26.22
N SER A 479 19.66 3.69 -26.92
CA SER A 479 19.89 3.21 -28.29
C SER A 479 20.04 1.70 -28.38
N LYS A 480 20.55 1.08 -27.31
CA LYS A 480 20.87 -0.35 -27.28
C LYS A 480 19.68 -1.17 -26.79
N CYS A 481 18.99 -0.71 -25.75
CA CYS A 481 17.92 -1.49 -25.12
C CYS A 481 16.52 -1.24 -25.69
N CYS A 482 16.28 -0.04 -26.25
CA CYS A 482 14.97 0.57 -26.19
C CYS A 482 14.56 1.30 -27.47
N ASP A 483 15.10 0.86 -28.61
CA ASP A 483 14.86 1.47 -29.92
C ASP A 483 13.36 1.41 -30.32
N GLY A 484 12.74 2.58 -30.47
CA GLY A 484 11.36 2.72 -30.91
C GLY A 484 10.33 2.29 -29.86
N LYS A 485 10.70 2.14 -28.59
CA LYS A 485 9.76 1.76 -27.52
C LYS A 485 8.88 2.92 -27.09
N GLN A 486 7.65 2.62 -26.65
CA GLN A 486 6.72 3.63 -26.12
C GLN A 486 7.15 4.18 -24.75
N GLY A 487 8.16 3.59 -24.13
CA GLY A 487 8.69 4.02 -22.85
C GLY A 487 9.87 3.17 -22.45
N ALA A 488 10.81 3.78 -21.75
CA ALA A 488 12.01 3.12 -21.29
C ALA A 488 12.57 3.77 -20.03
N ARG A 489 13.31 2.97 -19.27
CA ARG A 489 14.05 3.34 -18.07
C ARG A 489 15.44 2.76 -18.17
N VAL A 490 16.44 3.56 -17.84
CA VAL A 490 17.84 3.11 -17.75
C VAL A 490 18.38 3.61 -16.43
N TYR A 491 18.96 2.69 -15.67
CA TYR A 491 19.69 2.94 -14.44
C TYR A 491 21.15 2.59 -14.69
N LEU A 492 22.05 3.56 -14.46
CA LEU A 492 23.49 3.30 -14.46
C LEU A 492 23.96 3.18 -13.01
N GLY A 493 23.94 1.93 -12.53
CA GLY A 493 24.27 1.57 -11.15
C GLY A 493 23.49 2.39 -10.13
N ARG A 494 24.22 3.03 -9.23
CA ARG A 494 23.68 3.89 -8.16
C ARG A 494 23.77 5.39 -8.48
N SER A 495 24.24 5.75 -9.67
CA SER A 495 24.70 7.12 -9.96
C SER A 495 23.65 7.98 -10.62
N CYS A 496 22.90 7.43 -11.59
CA CYS A 496 21.87 8.19 -12.28
C CYS A 496 20.85 7.27 -12.97
N ASN A 497 19.73 7.88 -13.33
CA ASN A 497 18.71 7.23 -14.13
C ASN A 497 17.99 8.21 -15.06
N VAL A 498 17.46 7.64 -16.14
CA VAL A 498 16.60 8.35 -17.09
C VAL A 498 15.35 7.52 -17.35
N ARG A 499 14.22 8.21 -17.53
CA ARG A 499 12.96 7.57 -17.87
C ARG A 499 12.15 8.42 -18.82
N TYR A 500 11.51 7.78 -19.79
CA TYR A 500 10.45 8.38 -20.57
C TYR A 500 9.27 7.41 -20.77
N GLU A 501 8.06 7.95 -20.90
CA GLU A 501 6.84 7.19 -21.15
C GLU A 501 5.86 8.03 -21.99
N LEU A 502 4.98 7.37 -22.75
CA LEU A 502 3.85 8.04 -23.43
C LEU A 502 2.62 8.27 -22.52
N TYR A 503 2.69 7.85 -21.25
CA TYR A 503 1.66 8.07 -20.25
C TYR A 503 2.22 8.88 -19.07
N PRO A 504 1.38 9.67 -18.37
CA PRO A 504 1.82 10.46 -17.25
C PRO A 504 2.28 9.58 -16.08
N PHE A 505 3.48 9.86 -15.56
CA PHE A 505 4.03 9.23 -14.35
C PHE A 505 4.68 10.22 -13.37
N LEU A 506 4.78 11.49 -13.78
CA LEU A 506 5.35 12.58 -13.01
C LEU A 506 4.29 13.17 -12.07
N ARG A 507 4.65 13.46 -10.82
CA ARG A 507 3.80 14.21 -9.90
C ARG A 507 3.95 15.71 -10.14
N THR A 508 2.85 16.44 -10.16
CA THR A 508 2.84 17.89 -10.38
C THR A 508 3.08 18.65 -9.08
N GLN A 509 3.94 19.69 -9.11
CA GLN A 509 4.20 20.60 -7.97
C GLN A 509 2.98 21.44 -7.53
N LYS A 510 1.80 21.29 -8.16
CA LYS A 510 0.56 22.00 -7.80
C LYS A 510 -0.21 21.34 -6.64
N ASP A 511 0.28 20.22 -6.12
CA ASP A 511 -0.39 19.45 -5.07
C ASP A 511 0.31 19.54 -3.69
N VAL A 512 1.06 20.63 -3.43
CA VAL A 512 1.63 20.96 -2.10
C VAL A 512 0.74 21.95 -1.36
#